data_AF-A0A0N9WYU5-F1
#
_entry.id   AF-A0A0N9WYU5-F1
#
_cell.length_a   1.000
_cell.length_b   1.000
_cell.length_c   1.000
_cell.angle_alpha   90.00
_cell.angle_beta   90.00
_cell.angle_gamma   90.00
#
_symmetry.space_group_name_H-M   'P 1'
#
loop_
_entity.id
_entity.type
_entity.pdbx_description
1 polymer ?
#
loop_
_entity_poly.entity_id
_entity_poly.type
_entity_poly.pdbx_seq_one_letter_code
_entity_poly.pdbx_strand_id
1 'polypeptide(L)'
;MRGALVASLAWQDYRNDAWLSACSVLALVAVVAPLLVLFGLKFGLVSSLTERLQNDPATREIIPLGGGRFSAEFIEQLSQRGDVAFALPRTRQIAATADLSSDASAVTVEMIPTAANDPLFEHLPVPQGLDQVVLSQTAAEKLGAKAGDWVQASFGRQVAGRSEAQRTRVQVLHVLPLEAFARDGLFAPLALLEAAEDYRDGRAVPAFGWPGDAVSVAGQRVYPAFRLYARSLGDVEPLRQYFAGQNLLVSTQAQTIAQVQSLSRNLSIVFWIIAGLALAGAFAAIFAGALAAVERKRRELSVLRLLGVSTAALLLFVVLQALYSATFAALLSAGLYGLAQSGLNYLFAQMPGEYASHLLVRHYTLALVAVLGVSAVAAACGGWRVARIQACEGIRDV
;
A
#
# COMPACT_ATOMS: atom_id res chain seq x y z
N MET A 1 -46.97 10.07 -11.25
CA MET A 1 -47.89 10.61 -10.22
C MET A 1 -48.18 9.62 -9.08
N ARG A 2 -48.45 8.33 -9.32
CA ARG A 2 -48.77 7.36 -8.24
C ARG A 2 -47.61 7.02 -7.28
N GLY A 3 -46.36 6.95 -7.75
CA GLY A 3 -45.21 6.62 -6.89
C GLY A 3 -44.86 7.68 -5.84
N ALA A 4 -44.97 8.96 -6.18
CA ALA A 4 -44.70 10.06 -5.25
C ALA A 4 -45.72 10.10 -4.09
N LEU A 5 -46.99 9.80 -4.38
CA LEU A 5 -48.04 9.67 -3.37
C LEU A 5 -47.79 8.48 -2.42
N VAL A 6 -47.36 7.33 -2.97
CA VAL A 6 -46.99 6.17 -2.15
C VAL A 6 -45.78 6.49 -1.26
N ALA A 7 -44.79 7.23 -1.78
CA ALA A 7 -43.65 7.66 -1.00
C ALA A 7 -44.03 8.64 0.12
N SER A 8 -44.89 9.63 -0.15
CA SER A 8 -45.36 10.55 0.89
C SER A 8 -46.19 9.84 1.97
N LEU A 9 -47.03 8.87 1.58
CA LEU A 9 -47.79 8.06 2.52
C LEU A 9 -46.87 7.17 3.36
N ALA A 10 -45.89 6.51 2.73
CA ALA A 10 -44.90 5.70 3.44
C ALA A 10 -44.09 6.53 4.44
N TRP A 11 -43.73 7.76 4.08
CA TRP A 11 -43.03 8.69 4.95
C TRP A 11 -43.87 9.16 6.14
N GLN A 12 -45.14 9.50 5.91
CA GLN A 12 -46.06 9.90 6.98
C GLN A 12 -46.30 8.75 7.95
N ASP A 13 -46.52 7.55 7.43
CA ASP A 13 -46.69 6.34 8.23
C ASP A 13 -45.43 5.98 9.03
N TYR A 14 -44.25 6.11 8.40
CA TYR A 14 -42.96 5.92 9.05
C TYR A 14 -42.75 6.87 10.24
N ARG A 15 -43.22 8.12 10.12
CA ARG A 15 -43.17 9.12 11.20
C ARG A 15 -44.21 8.88 12.29
N ASN A 16 -45.39 8.39 11.96
CA ASN A 16 -46.42 8.07 12.95
C ASN A 16 -45.98 6.91 13.86
N ASP A 17 -45.34 5.89 13.29
CA ASP A 17 -44.77 4.76 14.05
C ASP A 17 -43.32 5.02 14.52
N ALA A 18 -43.03 6.24 14.97
CA ALA A 18 -41.66 6.70 15.27
C ALA A 18 -40.84 5.75 16.18
N TRP A 19 -41.46 5.15 17.20
CA TRP A 19 -40.78 4.22 18.11
C TRP A 19 -40.33 2.93 17.43
N LEU A 20 -41.16 2.37 16.56
CA LEU A 20 -40.85 1.15 15.83
C LEU A 20 -39.86 1.43 14.70
N SER A 21 -40.00 2.58 14.04
CA SER A 21 -39.04 3.13 13.10
C SER A 21 -37.66 3.29 13.76
N ALA A 22 -37.59 3.94 14.92
CA ALA A 22 -36.35 4.11 15.68
C ALA A 22 -35.74 2.77 16.10
N CYS A 23 -36.54 1.81 16.56
CA CYS A 23 -36.09 0.46 16.88
C CYS A 23 -35.45 -0.23 15.67
N SER A 24 -36.09 -0.16 14.49
CA SER A 24 -35.54 -0.73 13.27
C SER A 24 -34.23 -0.07 12.82
N VAL A 25 -34.11 1.26 12.97
CA VAL A 25 -32.88 2.00 12.70
C VAL A 25 -31.78 1.57 13.66
N LEU A 26 -32.05 1.52 14.97
CA LEU A 26 -31.06 1.11 15.97
C LEU A 26 -30.60 -0.34 15.79
N ALA A 27 -31.51 -1.25 15.45
CA ALA A 27 -31.16 -2.64 15.16
C ALA A 27 -30.19 -2.74 13.96
N LEU A 28 -30.42 -1.95 12.90
CA LEU A 28 -29.50 -1.89 11.76
C LEU A 28 -28.18 -1.23 12.12
N VAL A 29 -28.21 -0.15 12.90
CA VAL A 29 -27.01 0.57 13.35
C VAL A 29 -26.11 -0.33 14.19
N ALA A 30 -26.70 -1.15 15.07
CA ALA A 30 -25.98 -2.10 15.91
C ALA A 30 -25.20 -3.16 15.10
N VAL A 31 -25.61 -3.42 13.85
CA VAL A 31 -24.90 -4.34 12.95
C VAL A 31 -23.92 -3.59 12.04
N VAL A 32 -24.36 -2.48 11.44
CA VAL A 32 -23.60 -1.76 10.42
C VAL A 32 -22.44 -0.96 11.03
N ALA A 33 -22.64 -0.28 12.16
CA ALA A 33 -21.59 0.57 12.75
C ALA A 33 -20.35 -0.23 13.19
N PRO A 34 -20.46 -1.35 13.93
CA PRO A 34 -19.29 -2.15 14.29
C PRO A 34 -18.57 -2.75 13.08
N LEU A 35 -19.31 -3.13 12.04
CA LEU A 35 -18.73 -3.67 10.81
C LEU A 35 -17.91 -2.61 10.06
N LEU A 36 -18.41 -1.37 9.98
CA LEU A 36 -17.67 -0.24 9.42
C LEU A 36 -16.38 0.04 10.20
N VAL A 37 -16.43 0.02 11.53
CA VAL A 37 -15.25 0.21 12.40
C VAL A 37 -14.22 -0.90 12.18
N LEU A 38 -14.66 -2.16 12.20
CA LEU A 38 -13.78 -3.31 11.96
C LEU A 38 -13.12 -3.24 10.59
N PHE A 39 -13.89 -2.84 9.56
CA PHE A 39 -13.37 -2.67 8.21
C PHE A 39 -12.35 -1.53 8.14
N GLY A 40 -12.62 -0.40 8.80
CA GLY A 40 -11.69 0.73 8.85
C GLY A 40 -10.37 0.41 9.52
N LEU A 41 -10.40 -0.31 10.63
CA LEU A 41 -9.20 -0.79 11.31
C LEU A 41 -8.40 -1.76 10.42
N LYS A 42 -9.08 -2.75 9.82
CA LYS A 42 -8.42 -3.70 8.93
C LYS A 42 -7.74 -2.99 7.76
N PHE A 43 -8.44 -2.09 7.08
CA PHE A 43 -7.89 -1.38 5.92
C PHE A 43 -6.78 -0.41 6.33
N GLY A 44 -6.96 0.37 7.41
CA GLY A 44 -5.92 1.27 7.90
C GLY A 44 -4.62 0.55 8.27
N LEU A 45 -4.71 -0.56 9.00
CA LEU A 45 -3.55 -1.36 9.40
C LEU A 45 -2.90 -2.10 8.23
N VAL A 46 -3.71 -2.70 7.34
CA VAL A 46 -3.17 -3.46 6.21
C VAL A 46 -2.56 -2.53 5.16
N SER A 47 -3.23 -1.43 4.80
CA SER A 47 -2.71 -0.44 3.84
C SER A 47 -1.44 0.20 4.38
N SER A 48 -1.52 0.81 5.56
CA SER A 48 -0.52 0.71 6.63
C SER A 48 0.83 0.05 6.33
N LEU A 49 0.85 -1.23 6.73
CA LEU A 49 2.00 -2.11 6.64
C LEU A 49 2.41 -2.39 5.19
N THR A 50 1.45 -2.51 4.28
CA THR A 50 1.74 -2.79 2.86
C THR A 50 2.45 -1.62 2.20
N GLU A 51 1.99 -0.40 2.46
CA GLU A 51 2.55 0.84 1.91
C GLU A 51 3.95 1.09 2.47
N ARG A 52 4.18 0.84 3.77
CA ARG A 52 5.52 0.89 4.37
C ARG A 52 6.50 -0.04 3.68
N LEU A 53 6.12 -1.31 3.54
CA LEU A 53 6.97 -2.28 2.87
C LEU A 53 7.18 -1.88 1.41
N GLN A 54 6.14 -1.41 0.72
CA GLN A 54 6.22 -1.04 -0.68
C GLN A 54 7.13 0.17 -0.91
N ASN A 55 7.10 1.14 0.00
CA ASN A 55 7.92 2.34 -0.10
C ASN A 55 9.37 2.05 0.28
N ASP A 56 9.62 1.18 1.27
CA ASP A 56 10.97 0.77 1.67
C ASP A 56 11.71 0.07 0.51
N PRO A 57 12.74 0.70 -0.08
CA PRO A 57 13.50 0.12 -1.18
C PRO A 57 14.25 -1.16 -0.77
N ALA A 58 14.66 -1.29 0.50
CA ALA A 58 15.41 -2.45 0.99
C ALA A 58 14.58 -3.73 0.96
N THR A 59 13.25 -3.65 1.04
CA THR A 59 12.37 -4.83 0.91
C THR A 59 12.26 -5.33 -0.53
N ARG A 60 12.43 -4.42 -1.50
CA ARG A 60 12.38 -4.70 -2.94
C ARG A 60 13.75 -5.02 -3.53
N GLU A 61 14.81 -4.92 -2.73
CA GLU A 61 16.18 -5.23 -3.16
C GLU A 61 16.38 -6.74 -3.36
N ILE A 62 17.08 -7.09 -4.43
CA ILE A 62 17.50 -8.44 -4.75
C ILE A 62 19.02 -8.47 -4.78
N ILE A 63 19.61 -9.18 -3.82
CA ILE A 63 21.06 -9.19 -3.61
C ILE A 63 21.60 -10.54 -4.11
N PRO A 64 22.45 -10.60 -5.14
CA PRO A 64 23.09 -11.85 -5.54
C PRO A 64 24.00 -12.38 -4.42
N LEU A 65 23.86 -13.67 -4.11
CA LEU A 65 24.68 -14.38 -3.14
C LEU A 65 25.86 -15.03 -3.85
N GLY A 66 27.07 -14.64 -3.45
CA GLY A 66 28.31 -15.10 -4.06
C GLY A 66 28.80 -14.20 -5.19
N GLY A 67 30.09 -14.32 -5.53
CA GLY A 67 30.69 -13.61 -6.66
C GLY A 67 30.26 -14.24 -7.97
N GLY A 68 29.25 -13.66 -8.62
CA GLY A 68 28.82 -14.04 -9.96
C GLY A 68 29.76 -13.52 -11.04
N ARG A 69 29.44 -13.81 -12.30
CA ARG A 69 30.13 -13.24 -13.45
C ARG A 69 29.09 -12.69 -14.40
N PHE A 70 28.78 -11.41 -14.23
CA PHE A 70 27.73 -10.72 -14.99
C PHE A 70 28.36 -9.81 -16.05
N SER A 71 27.87 -9.85 -17.28
CA SER A 71 28.24 -8.87 -18.30
C SER A 71 27.39 -7.60 -18.15
N ALA A 72 27.90 -6.48 -18.68
CA ALA A 72 27.12 -5.24 -18.76
C ALA A 72 25.79 -5.46 -19.53
N GLU A 73 25.84 -6.20 -20.64
CA GLU A 73 24.68 -6.52 -21.48
C GLU A 73 23.59 -7.28 -20.72
N PHE A 74 23.98 -8.27 -19.88
CA PHE A 74 23.01 -9.01 -19.07
C PHE A 74 22.27 -8.09 -18.10
N ILE A 75 22.99 -7.17 -17.45
CA ILE A 75 22.41 -6.25 -16.48
C ILE A 75 21.53 -5.20 -17.17
N GLU A 76 21.89 -4.77 -18.37
CA GLU A 76 21.06 -3.92 -19.22
C GLU A 76 19.77 -4.63 -19.66
N GLN A 77 19.85 -5.92 -20.03
CA GLN A 77 18.65 -6.71 -20.30
C GLN A 77 17.75 -6.84 -19.07
N LEU A 78 18.33 -6.95 -17.86
CA LEU A 78 17.56 -6.96 -16.62
C LEU A 78 16.85 -5.62 -16.38
N SER A 79 17.51 -4.48 -16.67
CA SER A 79 16.91 -3.15 -16.45
C SER A 79 15.71 -2.88 -17.37
N GLN A 80 15.65 -3.54 -18.53
CA GLN A 80 14.56 -3.42 -19.49
C GLN A 80 13.31 -4.26 -19.13
N ARG A 81 13.38 -5.13 -18.11
CA ARG A 81 12.25 -5.99 -17.74
C ARG A 81 11.13 -5.20 -17.06
N GLY A 82 9.89 -5.63 -17.29
CA GLY A 82 8.69 -5.01 -16.71
C GLY A 82 8.52 -5.20 -15.20
N ASP A 83 9.20 -6.19 -14.62
CA ASP A 83 9.18 -6.54 -13.19
C ASP A 83 10.34 -5.89 -12.40
N VAL A 84 11.28 -5.23 -13.08
CA VAL A 84 12.43 -4.53 -12.49
C VAL A 84 12.17 -3.01 -12.52
N ALA A 85 12.51 -2.33 -11.42
CA ALA A 85 12.50 -0.86 -11.34
C ALA A 85 13.87 -0.26 -11.62
N PHE A 86 14.94 -0.93 -11.15
CA PHE A 86 16.30 -0.44 -11.27
C PHE A 86 17.28 -1.62 -11.28
N ALA A 87 18.28 -1.57 -12.16
CA ALA A 87 19.38 -2.51 -12.19
C ALA A 87 20.68 -1.80 -12.60
N LEU A 88 21.74 -2.01 -11.82
CA LEU A 88 23.06 -1.42 -12.09
C LEU A 88 24.17 -2.39 -11.66
N PRO A 89 25.28 -2.51 -12.42
CA PRO A 89 26.39 -3.36 -12.00
C PRO A 89 27.07 -2.85 -10.73
N ARG A 90 27.68 -3.77 -9.98
CA ARG A 90 28.58 -3.45 -8.86
C ARG A 90 29.99 -3.93 -9.19
N THR A 91 30.98 -3.12 -8.82
CA THR A 91 32.40 -3.49 -8.82
C THR A 91 32.72 -4.46 -7.67
N ARG A 92 33.93 -5.01 -7.64
CA ARG A 92 34.37 -5.93 -6.57
C ARG A 92 34.30 -5.24 -5.21
N GLN A 93 33.79 -5.94 -4.20
CA GLN A 93 33.57 -5.37 -2.86
C GLN A 93 34.84 -4.77 -2.24
N ILE A 94 36.00 -5.40 -2.45
CA ILE A 94 37.31 -4.89 -1.99
C ILE A 94 37.77 -3.64 -2.74
N ALA A 95 37.28 -3.44 -3.97
CA ALA A 95 37.56 -2.29 -4.82
C ALA A 95 36.44 -1.24 -4.77
N ALA A 96 35.37 -1.51 -4.05
CA ALA A 96 34.23 -0.62 -3.84
C ALA A 96 34.32 0.06 -2.46
N THR A 97 35.50 0.56 -2.10
CA THR A 97 35.72 1.37 -0.90
C THR A 97 36.49 2.63 -1.23
N ALA A 98 36.24 3.70 -0.50
CA ALA A 98 36.99 4.95 -0.61
C ALA A 98 37.35 5.46 0.78
N ASP A 99 38.54 6.04 0.92
CA ASP A 99 38.89 6.78 2.12
C ASP A 99 38.55 8.25 1.88
N LEU A 100 37.55 8.75 2.61
CA LEU A 100 37.15 10.14 2.56
C LEU A 100 37.86 10.90 3.66
N SER A 101 38.37 12.09 3.36
CA SER A 101 38.91 13.01 4.34
C SER A 101 38.41 14.42 4.12
N SER A 102 38.00 15.06 5.22
CA SER A 102 37.82 16.50 5.35
C SER A 102 39.03 17.10 6.07
N ASP A 103 39.05 18.42 6.26
CA ASP A 103 40.15 19.11 6.97
C ASP A 103 40.34 18.62 8.42
N ALA A 104 39.31 18.01 9.02
CA ALA A 104 39.30 17.62 10.43
C ALA A 104 39.16 16.11 10.68
N SER A 105 38.57 15.35 9.75
CA SER A 105 38.18 13.95 9.97
C SER A 105 38.43 13.09 8.74
N ALA A 106 38.61 11.78 8.95
CA ALA A 106 38.66 10.79 7.88
C ALA A 106 37.74 9.60 8.20
N VAL A 107 37.11 9.05 7.16
CA VAL A 107 36.25 7.87 7.26
C VAL A 107 36.38 7.00 6.01
N THR A 108 36.49 5.70 6.20
CA THR A 108 36.41 4.74 5.10
C THR A 108 34.96 4.40 4.83
N VAL A 109 34.52 4.54 3.59
CA VAL A 109 33.13 4.31 3.17
C VAL A 109 33.04 3.20 2.13
N GLU A 110 31.90 2.49 2.11
CA GLU A 110 31.53 1.64 0.99
C GLU A 110 31.09 2.53 -0.19
N MET A 111 31.58 2.22 -1.40
CA MET A 111 31.14 2.86 -2.62
C MET A 111 29.97 2.08 -3.22
N ILE A 112 28.90 2.80 -3.53
CA ILE A 112 27.68 2.23 -4.10
C ILE A 112 27.41 2.93 -5.43
N PRO A 113 27.28 2.19 -6.53
CA PRO A 113 26.95 2.81 -7.81
C PRO A 113 25.49 3.25 -7.78
N THR A 114 25.23 4.45 -8.30
CA THR A 114 23.89 5.01 -8.49
C THR A 114 23.75 5.59 -9.89
N ALA A 115 22.51 5.71 -10.34
CA ALA A 115 22.14 6.26 -11.64
C ALA A 115 20.71 6.82 -11.56
N ALA A 116 20.19 7.37 -12.66
CA ALA A 116 18.81 7.85 -12.70
C ALA A 116 17.81 6.74 -12.33
N ASN A 117 16.69 7.12 -11.70
CA ASN A 117 15.63 6.24 -11.21
C ASN A 117 16.03 5.28 -10.09
N ASP A 118 17.12 5.56 -9.38
CA ASP A 118 17.50 4.81 -8.19
C ASP A 118 16.43 4.97 -7.08
N PRO A 119 15.78 3.87 -6.64
CA PRO A 119 14.72 3.93 -5.63
C PRO A 119 15.15 4.47 -4.27
N LEU A 120 16.45 4.45 -3.93
CA LEU A 120 16.94 5.05 -2.68
C LEU A 120 16.88 6.58 -2.68
N PHE A 121 16.85 7.20 -3.86
CA PHE A 121 16.87 8.65 -3.99
C PHE A 121 15.48 9.24 -4.11
N GLU A 122 14.46 8.43 -4.45
CA GLU A 122 13.09 8.88 -4.73
C GLU A 122 13.03 10.12 -5.64
N HIS A 123 12.94 11.32 -5.06
CA HIS A 123 12.84 12.62 -5.74
C HIS A 123 14.12 13.46 -5.64
N LEU A 124 15.16 12.95 -4.98
CA LEU A 124 16.44 13.62 -4.81
C LEU A 124 17.29 13.50 -6.09
N PRO A 125 18.08 14.53 -6.42
CA PRO A 125 18.89 14.53 -7.62
C PRO A 125 20.05 13.52 -7.49
N VAL A 126 20.20 12.61 -8.43
CA VAL A 126 21.34 11.67 -8.44
C VAL A 126 22.60 12.33 -9.02
N PRO A 127 23.80 11.92 -8.58
CA PRO A 127 25.06 12.38 -9.17
C PRO A 127 25.16 12.07 -10.67
N GLN A 128 25.46 13.09 -11.48
CA GLN A 128 25.69 12.92 -12.93
C GLN A 128 27.18 13.07 -13.30
N GLY A 129 27.90 13.93 -12.58
CA GLY A 129 29.33 14.18 -12.78
C GLY A 129 30.21 13.17 -12.03
N LEU A 130 31.40 12.89 -12.58
CA LEU A 130 32.42 12.04 -11.95
C LEU A 130 32.97 12.64 -10.63
N ASP A 131 32.80 13.94 -10.47
CA ASP A 131 33.18 14.74 -9.30
C ASP A 131 32.03 14.89 -8.30
N GLN A 132 30.83 14.39 -8.58
CA GLN A 132 29.68 14.50 -7.68
C GLN A 132 29.42 13.18 -6.97
N VAL A 133 29.15 13.25 -5.67
CA VAL A 133 28.83 12.10 -4.83
C VAL A 133 27.74 12.44 -3.84
N VAL A 134 27.06 11.43 -3.34
CA VAL A 134 26.09 11.56 -2.25
C VAL A 134 26.57 10.72 -1.08
N LEU A 135 26.55 11.28 0.12
CA LEU A 135 27.00 10.60 1.32
C LEU A 135 25.82 10.09 2.12
N SER A 136 25.99 8.99 2.84
CA SER A 136 25.03 8.61 3.89
C SER A 136 25.13 9.56 5.09
N GLN A 137 24.06 9.68 5.86
CA GLN A 137 24.02 10.47 7.09
C GLN A 137 25.18 10.12 8.04
N THR A 138 25.47 8.83 8.24
CA THR A 138 26.53 8.39 9.16
C THR A 138 27.93 8.77 8.66
N ALA A 139 28.18 8.70 7.35
CA ALA A 139 29.46 9.11 6.76
C ALA A 139 29.63 10.64 6.82
N ALA A 140 28.56 11.39 6.51
CA ALA A 140 28.56 12.85 6.56
C ALA A 140 28.80 13.36 7.99
N GLU A 141 28.16 12.77 9.00
CA GLU A 141 28.36 13.14 10.42
C GLU A 141 29.79 12.89 10.88
N LYS A 142 30.39 11.75 10.53
CA LYS A 142 31.78 11.43 10.87
C LYS A 142 32.78 12.39 10.20
N LEU A 143 32.50 12.79 8.96
CA LEU A 143 33.32 13.76 8.21
C LEU A 143 33.07 15.22 8.60
N GLY A 144 31.94 15.51 9.24
CA GLY A 144 31.45 16.88 9.42
C GLY A 144 31.03 17.56 8.10
N ALA A 145 30.69 16.78 7.08
CA ALA A 145 30.37 17.27 5.73
C ALA A 145 28.87 17.54 5.55
N LYS A 146 28.53 18.52 4.70
CA LYS A 146 27.16 18.89 4.33
C LYS A 146 26.99 18.93 2.81
N ALA A 147 25.74 19.07 2.38
CA ALA A 147 25.41 19.31 0.97
C ALA A 147 26.13 20.58 0.46
N GLY A 148 26.82 20.46 -0.67
CA GLY A 148 27.63 21.49 -1.32
C GLY A 148 29.13 21.43 -1.01
N ASP A 149 29.54 20.72 0.05
CA ASP A 149 30.93 20.68 0.49
C ASP A 149 31.82 19.86 -0.44
N TRP A 150 33.10 20.20 -0.47
CA TRP A 150 34.12 19.44 -1.18
C TRP A 150 34.89 18.56 -0.20
N VAL A 151 34.94 17.26 -0.47
CA VAL A 151 35.70 16.28 0.30
C VAL A 151 36.77 15.64 -0.57
N GLN A 152 37.85 15.20 0.06
CA GLN A 152 38.92 14.50 -0.64
C GLN A 152 38.64 13.00 -0.59
N ALA A 153 38.45 12.38 -1.75
CA ALA A 153 38.36 10.93 -1.89
C ALA A 153 39.73 10.35 -2.26
N SER A 154 40.16 9.34 -1.52
CA SER A 154 41.44 8.66 -1.70
C SER A 154 41.23 7.19 -2.05
N PHE A 155 41.92 6.73 -3.09
CA PHE A 155 41.89 5.35 -3.56
C PHE A 155 43.30 4.77 -3.46
N GLY A 156 43.48 3.81 -2.55
CA GLY A 156 44.76 3.13 -2.32
C GLY A 156 44.95 1.87 -3.17
N ARG A 157 46.19 1.61 -3.59
CA ARG A 157 46.68 0.36 -4.18
C ARG A 157 48.04 -0.03 -3.60
N GLN A 158 48.40 -1.29 -3.76
CA GLN A 158 49.73 -1.81 -3.41
C GLN A 158 50.39 -2.33 -4.69
N VAL A 159 51.50 -1.70 -5.12
CA VAL A 159 52.24 -2.10 -6.31
C VAL A 159 53.70 -2.29 -5.93
N ALA A 160 54.25 -3.49 -6.23
CA ALA A 160 55.63 -3.85 -5.90
C ALA A 160 56.04 -3.56 -4.43
N GLY A 161 55.11 -3.76 -3.48
CA GLY A 161 55.32 -3.53 -2.05
C GLY A 161 55.30 -2.06 -1.60
N ARG A 162 54.94 -1.13 -2.50
CA ARG A 162 54.75 0.29 -2.17
C ARG A 162 53.26 0.63 -2.16
N SER A 163 52.84 1.35 -1.12
CA SER A 163 51.50 1.91 -1.03
C SER A 163 51.41 3.17 -1.86
N GLU A 164 50.51 3.19 -2.84
CA GLU A 164 50.23 4.36 -3.67
C GLU A 164 48.75 4.73 -3.52
N ALA A 165 48.45 6.00 -3.32
CA ALA A 165 47.09 6.49 -3.22
C ALA A 165 46.86 7.66 -4.17
N GLN A 166 45.79 7.61 -4.95
CA GLN A 166 45.32 8.75 -5.75
C GLN A 166 44.24 9.49 -5.01
N ARG A 167 44.32 10.81 -5.01
CA ARG A 167 43.42 11.70 -4.30
C ARG A 167 42.66 12.54 -5.31
N THR A 168 41.34 12.51 -5.25
CA THR A 168 40.45 13.30 -6.11
C THR A 168 39.48 14.08 -5.25
N ARG A 169 39.19 15.32 -5.64
CA ARG A 169 38.18 16.13 -4.96
C ARG A 169 36.81 15.79 -5.51
N VAL A 170 35.87 15.52 -4.62
CA VAL A 170 34.47 15.26 -4.97
C VAL A 170 33.57 16.18 -4.18
N GLN A 171 32.51 16.67 -4.83
CA GLN A 171 31.48 17.50 -4.25
C GLN A 171 30.35 16.65 -3.70
N VAL A 172 29.97 16.89 -2.46
CA VAL A 172 28.80 16.28 -1.81
C VAL A 172 27.56 16.96 -2.35
N LEU A 173 26.81 16.30 -3.22
CA LEU A 173 25.59 16.86 -3.82
C LEU A 173 24.50 17.04 -2.75
N HIS A 174 24.28 16.01 -1.93
CA HIS A 174 23.42 16.03 -0.75
C HIS A 174 23.77 14.84 0.16
N VAL A 175 23.07 14.73 1.31
CA VAL A 175 23.24 13.65 2.29
C VAL A 175 21.95 12.84 2.35
N LEU A 176 22.06 11.52 2.24
CA LEU A 176 20.92 10.60 2.35
C LEU A 176 20.54 10.37 3.81
N PRO A 177 19.23 10.36 4.13
CA PRO A 177 18.75 10.16 5.49
C PRO A 177 19.02 8.74 6.00
N LEU A 178 19.03 8.57 7.32
CA LEU A 178 19.38 7.31 7.99
C LEU A 178 18.41 6.17 7.61
N GLU A 179 17.14 6.50 7.39
CA GLU A 179 16.08 5.59 6.97
C GLU A 179 16.35 4.97 5.59
N ALA A 180 17.00 5.72 4.69
CA ALA A 180 17.35 5.23 3.36
C ALA A 180 18.62 4.36 3.38
N PHE A 181 19.64 4.77 4.15
CA PHE A 181 20.89 4.01 4.24
C PHE A 181 21.62 4.26 5.56
N ALA A 182 21.68 3.25 6.41
CA ALA A 182 22.21 3.36 7.78
C ALA A 182 23.72 3.10 7.93
N ARG A 183 24.44 2.70 6.86
CA ARG A 183 25.88 2.42 6.90
C ARG A 183 26.69 3.60 6.35
N ASP A 184 28.00 3.57 6.54
CA ASP A 184 28.92 4.54 5.94
C ASP A 184 29.04 4.27 4.43
N GLY A 185 28.36 5.08 3.63
CA GLY A 185 28.23 4.89 2.19
C GLY A 185 28.52 6.16 1.40
N LEU A 186 29.13 5.97 0.24
CA LEU A 186 29.28 6.98 -0.82
C LEU A 186 28.61 6.46 -2.08
N PHE A 187 27.59 7.18 -2.52
CA PHE A 187 26.87 6.92 -3.76
C PHE A 187 27.47 7.77 -4.87
N ALA A 188 27.93 7.11 -5.93
CA ALA A 188 28.60 7.77 -7.05
C ALA A 188 28.22 7.13 -8.39
N PRO A 189 28.47 7.81 -9.51
CA PRO A 189 28.29 7.20 -10.83
C PRO A 189 29.17 5.96 -10.97
N LEU A 190 28.65 4.94 -11.68
CA LEU A 190 29.36 3.69 -11.95
C LEU A 190 30.79 3.90 -12.46
N ALA A 191 30.99 4.90 -13.33
CA ALA A 191 32.29 5.22 -13.92
C ALA A 191 33.36 5.60 -12.88
N LEU A 192 32.99 6.21 -11.73
CA LEU A 192 33.95 6.47 -10.65
C LEU A 192 34.36 5.16 -9.95
N LEU A 193 33.42 4.23 -9.76
CA LEU A 193 33.70 2.93 -9.15
C LEU A 193 34.58 2.07 -10.07
N GLU A 194 34.31 2.09 -11.37
CA GLU A 194 35.15 1.40 -12.37
C GLU A 194 36.56 1.96 -12.42
N ALA A 195 36.69 3.29 -12.39
CA ALA A 195 37.99 3.96 -12.27
C ALA A 195 38.75 3.53 -11.00
N ALA A 196 38.08 3.48 -9.85
CA ALA A 196 38.70 3.03 -8.60
C ALA A 196 39.13 1.55 -8.65
N GLU A 197 38.34 0.69 -9.30
CA GLU A 197 38.71 -0.73 -9.50
C GLU A 197 39.90 -0.86 -10.46
N ASP A 198 39.90 -0.15 -11.58
CA ASP A 198 40.97 -0.21 -12.57
C ASP A 198 42.30 0.28 -11.99
N TYR A 199 42.27 1.37 -11.21
CA TYR A 199 43.45 1.88 -10.54
C TYR A 199 44.04 0.86 -9.55
N ARG A 200 43.17 0.18 -8.78
CA ARG A 200 43.57 -0.88 -7.85
C ARG A 200 44.14 -2.11 -8.54
N ASP A 201 43.65 -2.42 -9.74
CA ASP A 201 44.20 -3.45 -10.60
C ASP A 201 45.51 -3.01 -11.31
N GLY A 202 46.01 -1.79 -11.06
CA GLY A 202 47.26 -1.27 -11.64
C GLY A 202 47.10 -0.63 -13.02
N ARG A 203 45.89 -0.51 -13.54
CA ARG A 203 45.60 0.07 -14.86
C ARG A 203 45.58 1.60 -14.81
N ALA A 204 45.95 2.24 -15.92
CA ALA A 204 45.82 3.68 -16.07
C ALA A 204 44.34 4.09 -16.13
N VAL A 205 44.01 5.24 -15.54
CA VAL A 205 42.66 5.81 -15.58
C VAL A 205 42.71 7.20 -16.19
N PRO A 206 42.58 7.32 -17.53
CA PRO A 206 42.76 8.59 -18.24
C PRO A 206 41.78 9.69 -17.80
N ALA A 207 40.54 9.31 -17.45
CA ALA A 207 39.50 10.25 -17.03
C ALA A 207 39.89 11.10 -15.81
N PHE A 208 40.76 10.56 -14.94
CA PHE A 208 41.29 11.25 -13.76
C PHE A 208 42.80 11.49 -13.84
N GLY A 209 43.44 11.17 -14.96
CA GLY A 209 44.88 11.29 -15.15
C GLY A 209 45.72 10.37 -14.25
N TRP A 210 45.17 9.26 -13.76
CA TRP A 210 45.91 8.37 -12.85
C TRP A 210 46.84 7.42 -13.62
N PRO A 211 48.12 7.28 -13.20
CA PRO A 211 49.11 6.47 -13.90
C PRO A 211 48.90 4.96 -13.66
N GLY A 212 49.21 4.17 -14.68
CA GLY A 212 49.18 2.70 -14.62
C GLY A 212 49.46 2.07 -15.98
N ASP A 213 49.26 0.76 -16.06
CA ASP A 213 49.43 0.01 -17.29
C ASP A 213 48.36 0.39 -18.32
N ALA A 214 48.74 0.41 -19.60
CA ALA A 214 47.79 0.68 -20.68
C ALA A 214 46.68 -0.37 -20.67
N VAL A 215 45.43 0.09 -20.77
CA VAL A 215 44.26 -0.79 -20.81
C VAL A 215 44.37 -1.69 -22.04
N SER A 216 44.66 -2.97 -21.85
CA SER A 216 44.58 -3.94 -22.94
C SER A 216 43.11 -4.09 -23.33
N VAL A 217 42.79 -3.84 -24.61
CA VAL A 217 41.41 -3.78 -25.15
C VAL A 217 40.73 -5.16 -25.25
N ALA A 218 41.17 -6.16 -24.49
CA ALA A 218 40.80 -7.56 -24.72
C ALA A 218 39.98 -8.15 -23.57
N GLY A 219 38.75 -7.66 -23.38
CA GLY A 219 37.76 -8.34 -22.55
C GLY A 219 36.59 -7.46 -22.18
N GLN A 220 35.37 -7.97 -22.36
CA GLN A 220 34.17 -7.37 -21.80
C GLN A 220 34.28 -7.38 -20.27
N ARG A 221 34.08 -6.23 -19.61
CA ARG A 221 34.16 -6.14 -18.13
C ARG A 221 33.16 -7.10 -17.51
N VAL A 222 33.63 -7.88 -16.54
CA VAL A 222 32.80 -8.82 -15.77
C VAL A 222 32.55 -8.24 -14.39
N TYR A 223 31.28 -8.13 -14.01
CA TYR A 223 30.87 -7.66 -12.70
C TYR A 223 30.61 -8.83 -11.76
N PRO A 224 31.12 -8.78 -10.53
CA PRO A 224 30.88 -9.80 -9.51
C PRO A 224 29.46 -9.80 -8.95
N ALA A 225 28.78 -8.64 -9.00
CA ALA A 225 27.45 -8.46 -8.46
C ALA A 225 26.71 -7.35 -9.23
N PHE A 226 25.45 -7.19 -8.92
CA PHE A 226 24.61 -6.10 -9.39
C PHE A 226 23.74 -5.61 -8.22
N ARG A 227 23.21 -4.40 -8.38
CA ARG A 227 22.23 -3.78 -7.50
C ARG A 227 20.91 -3.77 -8.26
N LEU A 228 19.92 -4.50 -7.76
CA LEU A 228 18.64 -4.69 -8.44
C LEU A 228 17.49 -4.46 -7.47
N TYR A 229 16.49 -3.71 -7.91
CA TYR A 229 15.24 -3.49 -7.19
C TYR A 229 14.06 -3.94 -8.03
N ALA A 230 13.20 -4.74 -7.41
CA ALA A 230 11.91 -5.11 -7.97
C ALA A 230 10.99 -3.89 -8.09
N ARG A 231 10.09 -3.88 -9.08
CA ARG A 231 9.15 -2.78 -9.28
C ARG A 231 8.12 -2.70 -8.16
N SER A 232 7.53 -3.83 -7.81
CA SER A 232 6.57 -3.97 -6.72
C SER A 232 6.92 -5.12 -5.78
N LEU A 233 6.28 -5.15 -4.61
CA LEU A 233 6.43 -6.27 -3.67
C LEU A 233 6.02 -7.62 -4.29
N GLY A 234 5.10 -7.61 -5.25
CA GLY A 234 4.64 -8.81 -5.95
C GLY A 234 5.67 -9.40 -6.92
N ASP A 235 6.65 -8.59 -7.33
CA ASP A 235 7.65 -8.97 -8.33
C ASP A 235 8.91 -9.61 -7.70
N VAL A 236 9.11 -9.45 -6.39
CA VAL A 236 10.28 -9.97 -5.66
C VAL A 236 10.38 -11.50 -5.75
N GLU A 237 9.27 -12.20 -5.54
CA GLU A 237 9.25 -13.67 -5.57
C GLU A 237 9.39 -14.24 -7.00
N PRO A 238 8.69 -13.75 -8.03
CA PRO A 238 8.96 -14.11 -9.42
C PRO A 238 10.42 -13.89 -9.83
N LEU A 239 11.03 -12.77 -9.44
CA LEU A 239 12.43 -12.50 -9.73
C LEU A 239 13.36 -13.48 -8.99
N ARG A 240 13.07 -13.80 -7.72
CA ARG A 240 13.81 -14.84 -6.98
C ARG A 240 13.76 -16.18 -7.71
N GLN A 241 12.59 -16.58 -8.21
CA GLN A 241 12.42 -17.82 -8.98
C GLN A 241 13.16 -17.77 -10.32
N TYR A 242 13.14 -16.63 -11.01
CA TYR A 242 13.87 -16.42 -12.25
C TYR A 242 15.38 -16.61 -12.07
N PHE A 243 15.97 -16.05 -11.00
CA PHE A 243 17.39 -16.27 -10.68
C PHE A 243 17.68 -17.71 -10.22
N ALA A 244 16.79 -18.31 -9.42
CA ALA A 244 16.93 -19.70 -9.02
C ALA A 244 16.93 -20.67 -10.21
N GLY A 245 16.10 -20.41 -11.23
CA GLY A 245 16.08 -21.18 -12.49
C GLY A 245 17.39 -21.09 -13.30
N GLN A 246 18.20 -20.07 -13.04
CA GLN A 246 19.53 -19.90 -13.64
C GLN A 246 20.67 -20.38 -12.72
N ASN A 247 20.35 -21.08 -11.63
CA ASN A 247 21.29 -21.49 -10.57
C ASN A 247 22.01 -20.31 -9.91
N LEU A 248 21.39 -19.13 -9.91
CA LEU A 248 21.87 -17.95 -9.20
C LEU A 248 21.13 -17.84 -7.87
N LEU A 249 21.89 -17.94 -6.77
CA LEU A 249 21.34 -17.73 -5.44
C LEU A 249 21.22 -16.22 -5.21
N VAL A 250 20.05 -15.78 -4.75
CA VAL A 250 19.78 -14.38 -4.41
C VAL A 250 19.16 -14.30 -3.01
N SER A 251 19.60 -13.33 -2.22
CA SER A 251 18.97 -12.93 -0.97
C SER A 251 17.87 -11.92 -1.28
N THR A 252 16.69 -12.15 -0.72
CA THR A 252 15.49 -11.31 -0.90
C THR A 252 14.69 -11.30 0.39
N GLN A 253 13.85 -10.29 0.60
CA GLN A 253 12.89 -10.26 1.71
C GLN A 253 11.56 -10.96 1.39
N ALA A 254 11.55 -11.87 0.40
CA ALA A 254 10.33 -12.52 -0.08
C ALA A 254 9.53 -13.23 1.03
N GLN A 255 10.21 -13.86 1.99
CA GLN A 255 9.55 -14.55 3.11
C GLN A 255 8.81 -13.57 4.05
N THR A 256 9.42 -12.43 4.37
CA THR A 256 8.79 -11.37 5.17
C THR A 256 7.58 -10.80 4.45
N ILE A 257 7.70 -10.54 3.14
CA ILE A 257 6.60 -10.08 2.29
C ILE A 257 5.46 -11.10 2.29
N ALA A 258 5.76 -12.38 2.08
CA ALA A 258 4.76 -13.45 2.06
C ALA A 258 4.03 -13.60 3.40
N GLN A 259 4.74 -13.45 4.53
CA GLN A 259 4.13 -13.48 5.87
C GLN A 259 3.12 -12.35 6.03
N VAL A 260 3.49 -11.11 5.72
CA VAL A 260 2.59 -9.94 5.83
C VAL A 260 1.40 -10.06 4.87
N GLN A 261 1.62 -10.52 3.64
CA GLN A 261 0.54 -10.79 2.68
C GLN A 261 -0.41 -11.90 3.17
N SER A 262 0.12 -12.96 3.76
CA SER A 262 -0.70 -14.06 4.30
C SER A 262 -1.56 -13.60 5.48
N LEU A 263 -1.02 -12.76 6.36
CA LEU A 263 -1.75 -12.15 7.46
C LEU A 263 -2.89 -11.28 6.95
N SER A 264 -2.61 -10.41 5.98
CA SER A 264 -3.61 -9.58 5.30
C SER A 264 -4.73 -10.42 4.65
N ARG A 265 -4.36 -11.52 3.98
CA ARG A 265 -5.32 -12.45 3.36
C ARG A 265 -6.18 -13.15 4.41
N ASN A 266 -5.60 -13.65 5.49
CA ASN A 266 -6.33 -14.33 6.57
C ASN A 266 -7.29 -13.37 7.28
N LEU A 267 -6.85 -12.15 7.61
CA LEU A 267 -7.71 -11.09 8.13
C LEU A 267 -8.85 -10.74 7.17
N SER A 268 -8.58 -10.81 5.86
CA SER A 268 -9.61 -10.60 4.85
C SER A 268 -10.67 -11.69 4.82
N ILE A 269 -10.27 -12.95 4.97
CA ILE A 269 -11.20 -14.08 5.05
C ILE A 269 -12.08 -13.94 6.30
N VAL A 270 -11.49 -13.72 7.48
CA VAL A 270 -12.23 -13.55 8.74
C VAL A 270 -13.23 -12.39 8.63
N PHE A 271 -12.80 -11.26 8.05
CA PHE A 271 -13.69 -10.14 7.81
C PHE A 271 -14.89 -10.51 6.92
N TRP A 272 -14.66 -11.18 5.79
CA TRP A 272 -15.76 -11.57 4.90
C TRP A 272 -16.75 -12.54 5.55
N ILE A 273 -16.26 -13.43 6.42
CA ILE A 273 -17.12 -14.32 7.22
C ILE A 273 -18.01 -13.50 8.16
N ILE A 274 -17.43 -12.57 8.94
CA ILE A 274 -18.18 -11.71 9.88
C ILE A 274 -19.17 -10.83 9.10
N ALA A 275 -18.74 -10.27 7.97
CA ALA A 275 -19.59 -9.43 7.13
C ALA A 275 -20.78 -10.21 6.54
N GLY A 276 -20.55 -11.45 6.09
CA GLY A 276 -21.61 -12.33 5.62
C GLY A 276 -22.62 -12.68 6.72
N LEU A 277 -22.14 -12.99 7.92
CA LEU A 277 -23.00 -13.28 9.08
C LEU A 277 -23.83 -12.05 9.50
N ALA A 278 -23.20 -10.87 9.55
CA ALA A 278 -23.86 -9.60 9.83
C ALA A 278 -24.95 -9.27 8.79
N LEU A 279 -24.64 -9.50 7.50
CA LEU A 279 -25.57 -9.25 6.41
C LEU A 279 -26.77 -10.22 6.45
N ALA A 280 -26.54 -11.49 6.78
CA ALA A 280 -27.62 -12.46 7.01
C ALA A 280 -28.49 -12.09 8.22
N GLY A 281 -27.88 -11.63 9.32
CA GLY A 281 -28.60 -11.13 10.49
C GLY A 281 -29.45 -9.89 10.19
N ALA A 282 -28.89 -8.91 9.47
CA ALA A 282 -29.62 -7.73 9.01
C ALA A 282 -30.78 -8.11 8.09
N PHE A 283 -30.57 -9.04 7.15
CA PHE A 283 -31.63 -9.57 6.29
C PHE A 283 -32.77 -10.17 7.12
N ALA A 284 -32.47 -11.04 8.08
CA ALA A 284 -33.48 -11.67 8.94
C ALA A 284 -34.25 -10.63 9.77
N ALA A 285 -33.56 -9.64 10.34
CA ALA A 285 -34.18 -8.57 11.12
C ALA A 285 -35.15 -7.72 10.28
N ILE A 286 -34.74 -7.31 9.07
CA ILE A 286 -35.59 -6.53 8.15
C ILE A 286 -36.76 -7.38 7.66
N PHE A 287 -36.51 -8.65 7.31
CA PHE A 287 -37.55 -9.57 6.87
C PHE A 287 -38.61 -9.78 7.95
N ALA A 288 -38.20 -10.06 9.19
CA ALA A 288 -39.11 -10.20 10.33
C ALA A 288 -39.87 -8.89 10.61
N GLY A 289 -39.18 -7.75 10.56
CA GLY A 289 -39.79 -6.43 10.72
C GLY A 289 -40.84 -6.12 9.65
N ALA A 290 -40.55 -6.44 8.40
CA ALA A 290 -41.48 -6.29 7.29
C ALA A 290 -42.71 -7.18 7.45
N LEU A 291 -42.53 -8.44 7.84
CA LEU A 291 -43.65 -9.35 8.14
C LEU A 291 -44.53 -8.83 9.28
N ALA A 292 -43.92 -8.37 10.37
CA ALA A 292 -44.64 -7.83 11.52
C ALA A 292 -45.41 -6.54 11.16
N ALA A 293 -44.82 -5.66 10.34
CA ALA A 293 -45.47 -4.45 9.86
C ALA A 293 -46.72 -4.77 9.01
N VAL A 294 -46.62 -5.77 8.12
CA VAL A 294 -47.75 -6.22 7.29
C VAL A 294 -48.88 -6.78 8.14
N GLU A 295 -48.57 -7.61 9.14
CA GLU A 295 -49.59 -8.19 10.02
C GLU A 295 -50.28 -7.11 10.86
N ARG A 296 -49.51 -6.19 11.46
CA ARG A 296 -50.06 -5.09 12.27
C ARG A 296 -50.95 -4.16 11.45
N LYS A 297 -50.63 -3.95 10.17
CA LYS A 297 -51.36 -3.03 9.28
C LYS A 297 -52.31 -3.74 8.33
N ARG A 298 -52.61 -5.01 8.55
CA ARG A 298 -53.45 -5.83 7.66
C ARG A 298 -54.81 -5.19 7.36
N ARG A 299 -55.45 -4.58 8.37
CA ARG A 299 -56.74 -3.88 8.21
C ARG A 299 -56.62 -2.66 7.31
N GLU A 300 -55.68 -1.77 7.60
CA GLU A 300 -55.45 -0.53 6.85
C GLU A 300 -55.03 -0.81 5.39
N LEU A 301 -54.16 -1.80 5.18
CA LEU A 301 -53.73 -2.25 3.85
C LEU A 301 -54.90 -2.85 3.04
N SER A 302 -55.83 -3.54 3.70
CA SER A 302 -57.04 -4.08 3.04
C SER A 302 -57.97 -2.97 2.59
N VAL A 303 -58.15 -1.91 3.39
CA VAL A 303 -58.94 -0.73 3.03
C VAL A 303 -58.30 0.02 1.85
N LEU A 304 -56.97 0.20 1.87
CA LEU A 304 -56.23 0.78 0.74
C LEU A 304 -56.41 -0.03 -0.55
N ARG A 305 -56.43 -1.36 -0.45
CA ARG A 305 -56.67 -2.25 -1.61
C ARG A 305 -58.11 -2.09 -2.15
N LEU A 306 -59.11 -1.90 -1.29
CA LEU A 306 -60.50 -1.62 -1.69
C LEU A 306 -60.65 -0.28 -2.39
N LEU A 307 -59.85 0.72 -2.01
CA LEU A 307 -59.79 2.04 -2.67
C LEU A 307 -59.07 2.00 -4.04
N GLY A 308 -58.68 0.81 -4.54
CA GLY A 308 -58.09 0.62 -5.86
C GLY A 308 -56.56 0.69 -5.91
N VAL A 309 -55.88 0.62 -4.76
CA VAL A 309 -54.40 0.57 -4.72
C VAL A 309 -53.91 -0.80 -5.20
N SER A 310 -53.06 -0.80 -6.23
CA SER A 310 -52.47 -2.01 -6.80
C SER A 310 -51.53 -2.72 -5.81
N THR A 311 -51.39 -4.03 -5.94
CA THR A 311 -50.43 -4.84 -5.16
C THR A 311 -48.99 -4.34 -5.25
N ALA A 312 -48.56 -3.86 -6.43
CA ALA A 312 -47.22 -3.29 -6.63
C ALA A 312 -47.01 -2.03 -5.79
N ALA A 313 -48.04 -1.20 -5.60
CA ALA A 313 -47.96 0.00 -4.78
C ALA A 313 -47.87 -0.32 -3.27
N LEU A 314 -48.56 -1.37 -2.81
CA LEU A 314 -48.45 -1.84 -1.42
C LEU A 314 -47.08 -2.48 -1.15
N LEU A 315 -46.51 -3.21 -2.11
CA LEU A 315 -45.13 -3.71 -2.00
C LEU A 315 -44.12 -2.58 -1.98
N LEU A 316 -44.28 -1.59 -2.86
CA LEU A 316 -43.43 -0.39 -2.88
C LEU A 316 -43.48 0.37 -1.56
N PHE A 317 -44.66 0.45 -0.92
CA PHE A 317 -44.82 1.07 0.40
C PHE A 317 -43.94 0.40 1.47
N VAL A 318 -44.00 -0.93 1.59
CA VAL A 318 -43.19 -1.69 2.57
C VAL A 318 -41.69 -1.57 2.27
N VAL A 319 -41.31 -1.64 0.99
CA VAL A 319 -39.92 -1.48 0.56
C VAL A 319 -39.39 -0.08 0.87
N LEU A 320 -40.19 0.97 0.64
CA LEU A 320 -39.79 2.34 0.94
C LEU A 320 -39.55 2.56 2.44
N GLN A 321 -40.34 1.94 3.31
CA GLN A 321 -40.13 2.00 4.77
C GLN A 321 -38.81 1.36 5.20
N ALA A 322 -38.50 0.18 4.66
CA ALA A 322 -37.22 -0.45 4.91
C ALA A 322 -36.04 0.38 4.37
N LEU A 323 -36.20 1.02 3.20
CA LEU A 323 -35.20 1.91 2.63
C LEU A 323 -35.00 3.18 3.48
N TYR A 324 -36.06 3.76 4.05
CA TYR A 324 -35.92 4.89 4.97
C TYR A 324 -35.14 4.49 6.22
N SER A 325 -35.49 3.37 6.86
CA SER A 325 -34.72 2.86 8.01
C SER A 325 -33.27 2.56 7.65
N ALA A 326 -33.01 1.93 6.51
CA ALA A 326 -31.66 1.63 6.04
C ALA A 326 -30.84 2.89 5.77
N THR A 327 -31.46 3.93 5.22
CA THR A 327 -30.79 5.22 4.94
C THR A 327 -30.43 5.93 6.24
N PHE A 328 -31.36 6.03 7.19
CA PHE A 328 -31.09 6.63 8.50
C PHE A 328 -30.04 5.82 9.29
N ALA A 329 -30.13 4.49 9.25
CA ALA A 329 -29.16 3.63 9.87
C ALA A 329 -27.76 3.85 9.27
N ALA A 330 -27.65 3.89 7.95
CA ALA A 330 -26.38 4.14 7.28
C ALA A 330 -25.78 5.50 7.66
N LEU A 331 -26.59 6.57 7.65
CA LEU A 331 -26.14 7.91 8.05
C LEU A 331 -25.67 7.95 9.52
N LEU A 332 -26.43 7.34 10.43
CA LEU A 332 -26.07 7.29 11.84
C LEU A 332 -24.81 6.45 12.07
N SER A 333 -24.71 5.28 11.44
CA SER A 333 -23.54 4.42 11.48
C SER A 333 -22.30 5.11 10.92
N ALA A 334 -22.45 5.95 9.88
CA ALA A 334 -21.37 6.75 9.34
C ALA A 334 -20.87 7.82 10.32
N GLY A 335 -21.80 8.50 11.00
CA GLY A 335 -21.47 9.45 12.05
C GLY A 335 -20.72 8.77 13.21
N LEU A 336 -21.23 7.63 13.68
CA LEU A 336 -20.58 6.82 14.72
C LEU A 336 -19.20 6.33 14.28
N TYR A 337 -19.07 5.87 13.04
CA TYR A 337 -17.79 5.48 12.47
C TYR A 337 -16.81 6.66 12.40
N GLY A 338 -17.25 7.84 11.97
CA GLY A 338 -16.40 9.04 11.92
C GLY A 338 -15.88 9.45 13.30
N LEU A 339 -16.72 9.35 14.34
CA LEU A 339 -16.31 9.54 15.73
C LEU A 339 -15.30 8.48 16.17
N ALA A 340 -15.57 7.20 15.88
CA ALA A 340 -14.68 6.10 16.21
C ALA A 340 -13.32 6.22 15.49
N GLN A 341 -13.32 6.57 14.20
CA GLN A 341 -12.12 6.81 13.40
C GLN A 341 -11.28 7.94 14.00
N SER A 342 -11.92 9.06 14.38
CA SER A 342 -11.23 10.20 14.98
C SER A 342 -10.60 9.82 16.32
N GLY A 343 -11.33 9.10 17.18
CA GLY A 343 -10.82 8.60 18.46
C GLY A 343 -9.68 7.59 18.29
N LEU A 344 -9.80 6.65 17.36
CA LEU A 344 -8.76 5.67 17.06
C LEU A 344 -7.51 6.32 16.50
N ASN A 345 -7.64 7.25 15.54
CA ASN A 345 -6.47 7.93 14.99
C ASN A 345 -5.78 8.80 16.04
N TYR A 346 -6.51 9.43 16.96
CA TYR A 346 -5.90 10.16 18.08
C TYR A 346 -5.13 9.25 19.04
N LEU A 347 -5.66 8.06 19.33
CA LEU A 347 -5.03 7.11 20.27
C LEU A 347 -3.84 6.34 19.68
N PHE A 348 -3.84 6.09 18.36
CA PHE A 348 -2.89 5.19 17.71
C PHE A 348 -1.93 5.87 16.70
N ALA A 349 -2.16 7.12 16.28
CA ALA A 349 -1.22 7.81 15.40
C ALA A 349 -0.02 8.32 16.21
N GLN A 350 1.06 7.54 16.24
CA GLN A 350 2.32 7.95 16.89
C GLN A 350 3.28 8.65 15.93
N MET A 351 3.09 8.52 14.61
CA MET A 351 3.87 9.22 13.58
C MET A 351 2.98 9.98 12.59
N PRO A 352 3.41 11.18 12.12
CA PRO A 352 2.70 11.91 11.08
C PRO A 352 2.66 11.11 9.77
N GLY A 353 1.46 10.78 9.28
CA GLY A 353 1.24 9.98 8.07
C GLY A 353 0.79 8.54 8.30
N GLU A 354 0.81 8.03 9.55
CA GLU A 354 0.17 6.76 9.89
C GLU A 354 -1.33 6.95 10.15
N TYR A 355 -2.17 6.36 9.31
CA TYR A 355 -3.60 6.26 9.58
C TYR A 355 -3.93 4.89 10.15
N ALA A 356 -4.27 4.83 11.45
CA ALA A 356 -4.70 3.59 12.10
C ALA A 356 -6.05 3.08 11.57
N SER A 357 -6.94 4.00 11.19
CA SER A 357 -8.21 3.70 10.53
C SER A 357 -8.48 4.73 9.44
N HIS A 358 -8.56 4.28 8.19
CA HIS A 358 -8.98 5.11 7.07
C HIS A 358 -9.79 4.27 6.09
N LEU A 359 -11.11 4.53 6.01
CA LEU A 359 -11.93 4.02 4.91
C LEU A 359 -11.81 4.95 3.71
N LEU A 360 -11.50 4.40 2.53
CA LEU A 360 -11.80 5.11 1.30
C LEU A 360 -13.31 5.29 1.12
N VAL A 361 -13.71 6.45 0.58
CA VAL A 361 -15.10 6.78 0.23
C VAL A 361 -15.76 5.68 -0.61
N ARG A 362 -14.98 5.00 -1.47
CA ARG A 362 -15.45 3.87 -2.30
C ARG A 362 -15.97 2.68 -1.48
N HIS A 363 -15.39 2.43 -0.32
CA HIS A 363 -15.85 1.34 0.55
C HIS A 363 -17.11 1.72 1.30
N TYR A 364 -17.24 2.99 1.68
CA TYR A 364 -18.45 3.52 2.27
C TYR A 364 -19.62 3.45 1.29
N THR A 365 -19.43 3.81 0.02
CA THR A 365 -20.47 3.70 -1.01
C THR A 365 -20.84 2.25 -1.29
N LEU A 366 -19.87 1.33 -1.31
CA LEU A 366 -20.16 -0.10 -1.48
C LEU A 366 -20.95 -0.67 -0.30
N ALA A 367 -20.60 -0.32 0.93
CA ALA A 367 -21.35 -0.71 2.13
C ALA A 367 -22.77 -0.14 2.10
N LEU A 368 -22.94 1.13 1.72
CA LEU A 368 -24.24 1.78 1.57
C LEU A 368 -25.11 1.04 0.54
N VAL A 369 -24.57 0.75 -0.65
CA VAL A 369 -25.28 0.02 -1.70
C VAL A 369 -25.65 -1.38 -1.23
N ALA A 370 -24.75 -2.08 -0.53
CA ALA A 370 -25.04 -3.41 0.01
C ALA A 370 -26.16 -3.38 1.04
N VAL A 371 -26.12 -2.44 2.00
CA VAL A 371 -27.17 -2.30 3.04
C VAL A 371 -28.51 -1.96 2.40
N LEU A 372 -28.56 -0.99 1.47
CA LEU A 372 -29.78 -0.63 0.76
C LEU A 372 -30.33 -1.80 -0.07
N GLY A 373 -29.45 -2.51 -0.79
CA GLY A 373 -29.83 -3.66 -1.61
C GLY A 373 -30.41 -4.81 -0.78
N VAL A 374 -29.73 -5.19 0.30
CA VAL A 374 -30.21 -6.24 1.23
C VAL A 374 -31.53 -5.84 1.87
N SER A 375 -31.66 -4.57 2.26
CA SER A 375 -32.89 -4.05 2.85
C SER A 375 -34.06 -4.12 1.88
N ALA A 376 -33.85 -3.73 0.62
CA ALA A 376 -34.87 -3.80 -0.41
C ALA A 376 -35.30 -5.24 -0.69
N VAL A 377 -34.35 -6.18 -0.81
CA VAL A 377 -34.65 -7.60 -1.07
C VAL A 377 -35.36 -8.24 0.13
N ALA A 378 -34.89 -8.00 1.36
CA ALA A 378 -35.51 -8.51 2.58
C ALA A 378 -36.94 -8.01 2.73
N ALA A 379 -37.16 -6.71 2.50
CA ALA A 379 -38.48 -6.09 2.58
C ALA A 379 -39.41 -6.55 1.45
N ALA A 380 -38.90 -6.74 0.23
CA ALA A 380 -39.68 -7.29 -0.86
C ALA A 380 -40.14 -8.74 -0.57
N CYS A 381 -39.24 -9.58 -0.04
CA CYS A 381 -39.57 -10.95 0.36
C CYS A 381 -40.60 -11.00 1.50
N GLY A 382 -40.41 -10.19 2.56
CA GLY A 382 -41.36 -10.12 3.68
C GLY A 382 -42.70 -9.50 3.28
N GLY A 383 -42.65 -8.46 2.45
CA GLY A 383 -43.81 -7.79 1.88
C GLY A 383 -44.59 -8.62 0.86
N TRP A 384 -43.97 -9.64 0.24
CA TRP A 384 -44.65 -10.46 -0.78
C TRP A 384 -45.93 -11.13 -0.27
N ARG A 385 -46.04 -11.36 1.04
CA ARG A 385 -47.26 -11.85 1.69
C ARG A 385 -48.45 -10.88 1.55
N VAL A 386 -48.20 -9.57 1.39
CA VAL A 386 -49.22 -8.54 1.10
C VAL A 386 -49.96 -8.82 -0.21
N ALA A 387 -49.29 -9.44 -1.19
CA ALA A 387 -49.91 -9.80 -2.45
C ALA A 387 -51.07 -10.78 -2.27
N ARG A 388 -51.02 -11.60 -1.22
CA ARG A 388 -52.01 -12.64 -0.91
C ARG A 388 -53.16 -12.17 -0.01
N ILE A 389 -53.12 -10.96 0.55
CA ILE A 389 -54.18 -10.44 1.42
C ILE A 389 -55.44 -10.16 0.59
N GLN A 390 -56.55 -10.83 0.89
CA GLN A 390 -57.80 -10.61 0.16
C GLN A 390 -58.49 -9.33 0.64
N ALA A 391 -59.04 -8.54 -0.29
CA ALA A 391 -59.69 -7.25 0.03
C ALA A 391 -60.88 -7.40 1.01
N CYS A 392 -61.50 -8.58 1.04
CA CYS A 392 -62.66 -8.89 1.88
C CYS A 392 -62.29 -9.31 3.31
N GLU A 393 -61.02 -9.62 3.60
CA GLU A 393 -60.59 -10.08 4.92
C GLU A 393 -60.56 -8.95 5.96
N GLY A 394 -60.23 -7.71 5.57
CA GLY A 394 -60.18 -6.58 6.48
C GLY A 394 -61.53 -6.09 7.02
N ILE A 395 -62.65 -6.58 6.48
CA ILE A 395 -64.02 -6.23 6.89
C ILE A 395 -64.66 -7.35 7.74
N ARG A 396 -64.09 -8.55 7.76
CA ARG A 396 -64.68 -9.74 8.40
C ARG A 396 -64.48 -9.82 9.92
N ASP A 397 -63.56 -9.04 10.48
CA ASP A 397 -63.28 -9.00 11.92
C ASP A 397 -64.12 -7.92 12.66
N VAL A 398 -65.39 -7.73 12.28
CA VAL A 398 -66.35 -6.84 12.97
C VAL A 398 -67.36 -7.66 13.75
#